data_AF-A0AAV7YWV9-F1
#
_entry.id   AF-A0AAV7YWV9-F1
#
_cell.length_a   1.000
_cell.length_b   1.000
_cell.length_c   1.000
_cell.angle_alpha   90.00
_cell.angle_beta   90.00
_cell.angle_gamma   90.00
#
_symmetry.space_group_name_H-M   'P 1'
#
loop_
_entity.id
_entity.type
_entity.pdbx_description
1 polymer ?
#
loop_
_entity_poly.entity_id
_entity_poly.type
_entity_poly.pdbx_seq_one_letter_code
_entity_poly.pdbx_strand_id
1 'polypeptide(L)'
;MNSEIYTRILEQALLPFIKNKYDCDDFEFLQDNAPIHKSKLSMNWFKENSIKLVPFPTKSPDLNPIEKIWNDLKNMIEEESAKTQEELKNSIKKNWKKISTKKIRAQIKHLDKIIPKILENGGEFKI
;
A
#
# COMPACT_ATOMS: atom_id res chain seq x y z
N MET A 1 -10.65 -11.46 4.58
CA MET A 1 -10.00 -11.81 3.30
C MET A 1 -9.00 -12.93 3.56
N ASN A 2 -8.90 -13.93 2.67
CA ASN A 2 -7.91 -15.01 2.76
C ASN A 2 -6.87 -14.87 1.63
N SER A 3 -5.85 -15.73 1.63
CA SER A 3 -4.76 -15.68 0.65
C SER A 3 -5.20 -15.95 -0.80
N GLU A 4 -6.25 -16.75 -1.02
CA GLU A 4 -6.80 -17.02 -2.35
C GLU A 4 -7.46 -15.77 -2.94
N ILE A 5 -8.28 -15.08 -2.15
CA ILE A 5 -8.90 -13.82 -2.56
C ILE A 5 -7.83 -12.77 -2.78
N TYR A 6 -6.81 -12.73 -1.91
CA TYR A 6 -5.70 -11.79 -2.04
C TYR A 6 -4.92 -11.99 -3.33
N THR A 7 -4.45 -13.20 -3.61
CA THR A 7 -3.73 -13.53 -4.86
C THR A 7 -4.59 -13.27 -6.09
N ARG A 8 -5.89 -13.56 -6.04
CA ARG A 8 -6.82 -13.21 -7.12
C ARG A 8 -6.90 -11.69 -7.36
N ILE A 9 -6.87 -10.87 -6.31
CA ILE A 9 -6.82 -9.41 -6.45
C ILE A 9 -5.51 -8.98 -7.12
N LEU A 10 -4.38 -9.56 -6.72
CA LEU A 10 -3.08 -9.26 -7.34
C LEU A 10 -3.08 -9.65 -8.83
N GLU A 11 -3.60 -10.83 -9.16
CA GLU A 11 -3.73 -11.31 -10.54
C GLU A 11 -4.58 -10.37 -11.40
N GLN A 12 -5.73 -9.94 -10.88
CA GLN A 12 -6.70 -9.15 -11.64
C GLN A 12 -6.38 -7.65 -11.71
N ALA A 13 -5.69 -7.11 -10.71
CA ALA A 13 -5.46 -5.67 -10.61
C ALA A 13 -3.97 -5.31 -10.74
N LEU A 14 -3.09 -6.01 -10.02
CA LEU A 14 -1.67 -5.66 -9.96
C LEU A 14 -0.93 -6.07 -11.23
N LEU A 15 -1.08 -7.31 -11.73
CA LEU A 15 -0.37 -7.76 -12.93
C LEU A 15 -0.70 -6.93 -14.18
N PRO A 16 -1.98 -6.64 -14.50
CA PRO A 16 -2.29 -5.82 -15.66
C PRO A 16 -1.74 -4.40 -15.51
N PHE A 17 -1.77 -3.85 -14.28
CA PHE A 17 -1.18 -2.53 -14.01
C PHE A 17 0.32 -2.53 -14.25
N ILE A 18 1.06 -3.51 -13.73
CA ILE A 18 2.50 -3.63 -13.93
C ILE A 18 2.83 -3.73 -15.42
N LYS A 19 2.21 -4.68 -16.13
CA LYS A 19 2.45 -4.92 -17.56
C LYS A 19 2.14 -3.70 -18.43
N ASN A 20 1.20 -2.86 -18.01
CA ASN A 20 0.87 -1.63 -18.73
C ASN A 20 1.81 -0.46 -18.39
N LYS A 21 2.35 -0.42 -17.17
CA LYS A 21 3.01 0.76 -16.63
C LYS A 21 4.54 0.69 -16.62
N TYR A 22 5.10 -0.50 -16.50
CA TYR A 22 6.53 -0.73 -16.36
C TYR A 22 7.00 -1.72 -17.42
N ASP A 23 8.17 -1.44 -18.00
CA ASP A 23 8.93 -2.47 -18.71
C ASP A 23 9.54 -3.43 -17.67
N CYS A 24 9.82 -4.67 -18.08
CA CYS A 24 10.23 -5.73 -17.17
C CYS A 24 11.36 -5.27 -16.20
N ASP A 25 11.16 -5.52 -14.91
CA ASP A 25 12.10 -5.33 -13.78
C ASP A 25 12.35 -3.92 -13.21
N ASP A 26 11.71 -2.84 -13.69
CA ASP A 26 11.92 -1.47 -13.16
C ASP A 26 11.03 -1.11 -11.94
N PHE A 27 10.69 -2.08 -11.10
CA PHE A 27 9.88 -1.83 -9.91
C PHE A 27 10.09 -2.88 -8.81
N GLU A 28 9.72 -2.50 -7.59
CA GLU A 28 9.59 -3.40 -6.44
C GLU A 28 8.22 -3.19 -5.79
N PHE A 29 7.67 -4.25 -5.21
CA PHE A 29 6.37 -4.23 -4.55
C PHE A 29 6.52 -4.19 -3.02
N LEU A 30 5.87 -3.21 -2.40
CA LEU A 30 5.84 -3.04 -0.96
C LEU A 30 4.48 -3.50 -0.41
N GLN A 31 4.50 -4.36 0.60
CA GLN A 31 3.33 -4.79 1.37
C GLN A 31 3.67 -4.95 2.84
N ASP A 32 2.68 -4.86 3.72
CA ASP A 32 2.86 -5.12 5.14
C ASP A 32 3.06 -6.62 5.44
N ASN A 33 3.33 -6.92 6.71
CA ASN A 33 3.59 -8.26 7.19
C ASN A 33 2.32 -9.03 7.64
N ALA A 34 1.13 -8.68 7.15
CA ALA A 34 -0.09 -9.40 7.51
C ALA A 34 0.01 -10.91 7.19
N PRO A 35 -0.58 -11.81 7.99
CA PRO A 35 -0.44 -13.26 7.80
C PRO A 35 -0.81 -13.76 6.40
N ILE A 36 -1.82 -13.14 5.78
CA ILE A 36 -2.24 -13.48 4.41
C ILE A 36 -1.19 -13.11 3.37
N HIS A 37 -0.43 -12.03 3.57
CA HIS A 37 0.64 -11.60 2.65
C HIS A 37 1.87 -12.50 2.75
N LYS A 38 2.12 -13.08 3.94
CA LYS A 38 3.21 -14.04 4.19
C LYS A 38 2.85 -15.50 3.96
N SER A 39 1.60 -15.81 3.62
CA SER A 39 1.21 -17.19 3.36
C SER A 39 2.01 -17.80 2.21
N LYS A 40 2.22 -19.12 2.23
CA LYS A 40 2.93 -19.83 1.16
C LYS A 40 2.33 -19.54 -0.22
N LEU A 41 1.00 -19.46 -0.30
CA LEU A 41 0.29 -19.15 -1.53
C LEU A 41 0.66 -17.77 -2.08
N SER A 42 0.58 -16.72 -1.26
CA SER A 42 0.91 -15.35 -1.67
C SER A 42 2.39 -15.22 -2.05
N MET A 43 3.30 -15.80 -1.25
CA MET A 43 4.74 -15.72 -1.52
C MET A 43 5.13 -16.49 -2.80
N ASN A 44 4.52 -17.65 -3.05
CA ASN A 44 4.72 -18.40 -4.30
C ASN A 44 4.23 -17.60 -5.51
N TRP A 45 3.07 -16.94 -5.40
CA TRP A 45 2.52 -16.12 -6.48
C TRP A 45 3.48 -14.99 -6.88
N PHE A 46 4.08 -14.28 -5.92
CA PHE A 46 5.09 -13.25 -6.22
C PHE A 46 6.33 -13.84 -6.92
N LYS A 47 6.79 -15.02 -6.47
CA LYS A 47 7.92 -15.73 -7.08
C LYS A 47 7.64 -16.16 -8.52
N GLU A 48 6.47 -16.75 -8.77
CA GLU A 48 6.05 -17.22 -10.09
C GLU A 48 5.91 -16.08 -11.09
N ASN A 49 5.48 -14.90 -10.62
CA ASN A 49 5.33 -13.70 -11.45
C ASN A 49 6.60 -12.83 -11.50
N SER A 50 7.72 -13.28 -10.93
CA SER A 50 8.99 -12.54 -10.90
C SER A 50 8.89 -11.12 -10.31
N ILE A 51 7.99 -10.93 -9.33
CA ILE A 51 7.81 -9.64 -8.67
C ILE A 51 8.69 -9.58 -7.42
N LYS A 52 9.61 -8.61 -7.37
CA LYS A 52 10.46 -8.37 -6.21
C LYS A 52 9.65 -7.72 -5.09
N LEU A 53 9.76 -8.27 -3.88
CA LEU A 53 9.17 -7.72 -2.68
C LEU A 53 10.21 -6.91 -1.90
N VAL A 54 9.83 -5.71 -1.48
CA VAL A 54 10.63 -4.92 -0.53
C VAL A 54 10.49 -5.56 0.87
N PRO A 55 11.60 -5.92 1.54
CA PRO A 55 11.54 -6.39 2.91
C PRO A 55 10.95 -5.33 3.84
N PHE A 56 9.86 -5.66 4.53
CA PHE A 56 9.20 -4.74 5.44
C PHE A 56 9.41 -5.13 6.91
N PRO A 57 9.81 -4.21 7.80
CA PRO A 57 9.94 -4.51 9.22
C PRO A 57 8.59 -4.80 9.89
N THR A 58 8.62 -5.64 10.91
CA THR A 58 7.41 -6.03 11.65
C THR A 58 7.00 -4.92 12.61
N LYS A 59 5.69 -4.66 12.75
CA LYS A 59 5.12 -3.59 13.60
C LYS A 59 5.58 -2.17 13.23
N SER A 60 5.75 -1.89 11.94
CA SER A 60 6.17 -0.56 11.46
C SER A 60 5.13 0.10 10.55
N PRO A 61 3.90 0.37 11.02
CA PRO A 61 2.89 1.03 10.20
C PRO A 61 3.36 2.40 9.69
N ASP A 62 4.22 3.09 10.45
CA ASP A 62 4.77 4.40 10.07
C ASP A 62 5.67 4.37 8.83
N LEU A 63 6.18 3.18 8.48
CA LEU A 63 7.00 2.97 7.29
C LEU A 63 6.16 2.60 6.05
N ASN A 64 4.85 2.44 6.19
CA ASN A 64 3.97 2.10 5.09
C ASN A 64 3.32 3.38 4.51
N PRO A 65 3.75 3.90 3.34
CA PRO A 65 3.25 5.17 2.81
C PRO A 65 1.74 5.18 2.56
N ILE A 66 1.14 4.00 2.34
CA ILE A 66 -0.30 3.89 2.07
C ILE A 66 -1.13 4.29 3.30
N GLU A 67 -0.61 4.15 4.52
CA GLU A 67 -1.32 4.52 5.75
C GLU A 67 -1.63 6.02 5.79
N LYS A 68 -0.71 6.87 5.33
CA LYS A 68 -0.98 8.32 5.22
C LYS A 68 -1.98 8.65 4.13
N ILE A 69 -1.97 7.90 3.03
CA ILE A 69 -2.98 8.05 1.97
C ILE A 69 -4.36 7.61 2.47
N TRP A 70 -4.44 6.53 3.24
CA TRP A 70 -5.68 6.07 3.87
C TRP A 70 -6.22 7.08 4.89
N ASN A 71 -5.34 7.66 5.71
CA ASN A 71 -5.73 8.68 6.66
C ASN A 71 -6.35 9.91 5.98
N ASP A 72 -5.71 10.39 4.90
CA ASP A 72 -6.25 11.52 4.12
C ASP A 72 -7.60 11.16 3.48
N LEU A 73 -7.71 9.96 2.90
CA LEU A 73 -8.96 9.49 2.30
C LEU A 73 -10.08 9.39 3.34
N LYS A 74 -9.77 8.87 4.53
CA LYS A 74 -10.73 8.74 5.64
C LYS A 74 -11.26 10.10 6.07
N ASN A 75 -10.39 11.10 6.25
CA ASN A 75 -10.79 12.46 6.58
C ASN A 75 -11.76 13.05 5.53
N MET A 76 -11.45 12.88 4.23
CA MET A 76 -12.33 13.35 3.15
C MET A 76 -13.70 12.65 3.12
N ILE A 77 -13.75 11.38 3.51
CA ILE A 77 -15.01 10.61 3.57
C ILE A 77 -15.83 11.04 4.79
N GLU A 78 -15.18 11.27 5.94
CA GLU A 78 -15.84 11.72 7.17
C GLU A 78 -16.52 13.07 6.98
N GLU A 79 -15.89 14.00 6.25
CA GLU A 79 -16.48 15.29 5.87
C GLU A 79 -17.79 15.13 5.07
N GLU A 80 -17.91 14.09 4.24
CA GLU A 80 -19.11 13.84 3.43
C GLU A 80 -20.24 13.15 4.21
N SER A 81 -19.98 12.66 5.43
CA SER A 81 -20.99 12.13 6.36
C SER A 81 -21.93 11.07 5.77
N ALA A 82 -21.40 10.19 4.91
CA ALA A 82 -22.14 9.10 4.28
C ALA A 82 -22.91 8.25 5.32
N LYS A 83 -24.19 7.97 5.04
CA LYS A 83 -25.11 7.23 5.94
C LYS A 83 -25.42 5.83 5.44
N THR A 84 -25.19 5.56 4.15
CA THR A 84 -25.40 4.23 3.56
C THR A 84 -24.09 3.63 3.03
N GLN A 85 -24.06 2.31 2.89
CA GLN A 85 -22.92 1.62 2.28
C GLN A 85 -22.66 2.08 0.84
N GLU A 86 -23.73 2.41 0.10
CA GLU A 86 -23.60 2.87 -1.28
C GLU A 86 -23.04 4.30 -1.35
N GLU A 87 -23.50 5.20 -0.48
CA GLU A 87 -22.90 6.53 -0.32
C GLU A 87 -21.43 6.44 0.05
N LEU A 88 -21.06 5.53 0.98
CA LEU A 88 -19.68 5.32 1.37
C LEU A 88 -18.82 4.85 0.19
N LYS A 89 -19.29 3.87 -0.59
CA LYS A 89 -18.58 3.40 -1.80
C LYS A 89 -18.39 4.53 -2.82
N ASN A 90 -19.41 5.35 -3.02
CA ASN A 90 -19.35 6.47 -3.96
C ASN A 90 -18.42 7.57 -3.46
N SER A 91 -18.43 7.87 -2.16
CA SER A 91 -17.50 8.80 -1.50
C SER A 91 -16.06 8.33 -1.64
N ILE A 92 -15.76 7.05 -1.39
CA ILE A 92 -14.43 6.46 -1.58
C ILE A 92 -13.94 6.66 -3.01
N LYS A 93 -14.75 6.27 -4.02
CA LYS A 93 -14.37 6.39 -5.44
C LYS A 93 -14.15 7.84 -5.86
N LYS A 94 -14.98 8.75 -5.37
CA LYS A 94 -14.90 10.19 -5.66
C LYS A 94 -13.65 10.80 -5.04
N ASN A 95 -13.39 10.55 -3.76
CA ASN A 95 -12.28 11.15 -3.03
C ASN A 95 -10.93 10.53 -3.42
N TRP A 96 -10.89 9.24 -3.75
CA TRP A 96 -9.69 8.60 -4.30
C TRP A 96 -9.15 9.33 -5.53
N LYS A 97 -10.03 9.77 -6.44
CA LYS A 97 -9.65 10.52 -7.65
C LYS A 97 -9.06 11.91 -7.35
N LYS A 98 -9.30 12.46 -6.15
CA LYS A 98 -8.74 13.75 -5.72
C LYS A 98 -7.30 13.61 -5.20
N ILE A 99 -6.87 12.40 -4.84
CA ILE A 99 -5.52 12.17 -4.32
C ILE A 99 -4.52 12.30 -5.48
N SER A 100 -3.77 13.40 -5.47
CA SER A 100 -2.80 13.68 -6.53
C SER A 100 -1.58 12.75 -6.47
N THR A 101 -1.01 12.44 -7.64
CA THR A 101 0.28 11.73 -7.73
C THR A 101 1.42 12.49 -7.07
N LYS A 102 1.35 13.84 -7.02
CA LYS A 102 2.29 14.69 -6.27
C LYS A 102 2.27 14.35 -4.78
N LYS A 103 1.08 14.17 -4.18
CA LYS A 103 0.92 13.80 -2.78
C LYS A 103 1.47 12.39 -2.51
N ILE A 104 1.15 11.43 -3.38
CA ILE A 104 1.67 10.04 -3.27
C ILE A 104 3.21 10.05 -3.28
N ARG A 105 3.82 10.73 -4.26
CA ARG A 105 5.28 10.86 -4.35
C ARG A 105 5.90 11.54 -3.12
N ALA A 106 5.22 12.54 -2.55
CA ALA A 106 5.70 13.19 -1.34
C ALA A 106 5.70 12.23 -0.12
N GLN A 107 4.72 11.33 0.00
CA GLN A 107 4.72 10.31 1.06
C GLN A 107 5.82 9.28 0.86
N ILE A 108 6.10 8.88 -0.38
CA ILE A 108 7.22 7.97 -0.67
C ILE A 108 8.56 8.65 -0.30
N LYS A 109 8.79 9.89 -0.75
CA LYS A 109 10.00 10.66 -0.39
C LYS A 109 10.15 10.94 1.10
N HIS A 110 9.07 10.91 1.86
CA HIS A 110 9.14 11.07 3.31
C HIS A 110 9.89 9.89 3.96
N LEU A 111 9.85 8.70 3.37
CA LEU A 111 10.61 7.54 3.87
C LEU A 111 12.12 7.81 3.88
N ASP A 112 12.66 8.50 2.87
CA ASP A 112 14.08 8.87 2.80
C ASP A 112 14.54 9.69 4.01
N LYS A 113 13.61 10.46 4.61
CA LYS A 113 13.87 11.28 5.80
C LYS A 113 13.68 10.50 7.11
N ILE A 114 12.74 9.56 7.12
CA ILE A 114 12.31 8.86 8.34
C ILE A 114 13.14 7.63 8.62
N ILE A 115 13.49 6.86 7.59
CA ILE A 115 14.28 5.64 7.74
C ILE A 115 15.60 5.91 8.50
N PRO A 116 16.40 6.94 8.14
CA PRO A 116 17.63 7.24 8.89
C PRO A 116 17.38 7.53 10.37
N LYS A 117 16.31 8.27 10.70
CA LYS A 117 15.96 8.61 12.09
C LYS A 117 15.55 7.39 12.91
N ILE A 118 14.80 6.47 12.30
CA ILE A 118 14.45 5.19 12.95
C ILE A 118 15.71 4.38 13.23
N LEU A 119 16.66 4.35 12.28
CA LEU A 119 17.93 3.67 12.47
C LEU A 119 18.76 4.31 13.59
N GLU A 120 18.84 5.64 13.64
CA GLU A 120 19.50 6.39 14.73
C GLU A 120 18.86 6.10 16.10
N ASN A 121 17.54 5.92 16.13
CA ASN A 121 16.78 5.61 17.34
C ASN A 121 16.73 4.10 17.68
N GLY A 122 17.66 3.30 17.14
CA GLY A 122 17.74 1.86 17.46
C GLY A 122 16.54 1.04 16.96
N GLY A 123 15.84 1.50 15.93
CA GLY A 123 14.66 0.85 15.37
C GLY A 123 13.32 1.34 15.95
N GLU A 124 13.33 2.29 16.90
CA GLU A 124 12.11 2.84 17.48
C GLU A 124 11.59 4.05 16.70
N PHE A 125 10.27 4.07 16.48
CA PHE A 125 9.58 5.25 15.98
C PHE A 125 9.24 6.18 17.16
N LYS A 126 10.15 7.10 17.47
CA LYS A 126 9.92 8.23 18.38
C LYS A 126 10.23 9.51 17.62
N ILE A 127 9.19 10.24 17.22
CA ILE A 127 9.28 11.61 16.72
C ILE A 127 8.30 12.45 17.53
#